data_AF-A0A3D4TMC7-F1
#
_entry.id   AF-A0A3D4TMC7-F1
#
_cell.length_a   1.000
_cell.length_b   1.000
_cell.length_c   1.000
_cell.angle_alpha   90.00
_cell.angle_beta   90.00
_cell.angle_gamma   90.00
#
_symmetry.space_group_name_H-M   'P 1'
#
loop_
_entity.id
_entity.type
_entity.pdbx_description
1 polymer ?
#
loop_
_entity_poly.entity_id
_entity_poly.type
_entity_poly.pdbx_seq_one_letter_code
_entity_poly.pdbx_strand_id
1 'polypeptide(L)' 'MKMFLTRLGYGSTAVVTGDLTQTDLPKHVKSGLRDAIDVLREVEGVSFTFFESRDVVRHPLVARI' A
#
# COMPACT_ATOMS: atom_id res chain seq x y z
N MET A 1 -10.83 1.58 3.93
CA MET A 1 -10.59 0.14 3.61
C MET A 1 -11.67 -0.87 4.03
N LYS A 2 -12.85 -0.42 4.51
CA LYS A 2 -13.89 -1.33 5.07
C LYS A 2 -14.38 -2.41 4.10
N MET A 3 -14.51 -2.13 2.80
CA MET A 3 -15.00 -3.09 1.81
C MET A 3 -14.03 -4.26 1.54
N PHE A 4 -12.71 -4.01 1.63
CA PHE A 4 -11.70 -5.02 1.37
C PHE A 4 -11.53 -5.98 2.56
N LEU A 5 -11.39 -5.42 3.76
CA LEU A 5 -11.13 -6.20 4.98
C LEU A 5 -12.26 -7.17 5.31
N THR A 6 -13.51 -6.82 4.99
CA THR A 6 -14.67 -7.71 5.19
C THR A 6 -14.72 -8.91 4.24
N ARG A 7 -13.77 -9.02 3.30
CA ARG A 7 -13.64 -10.16 2.38
C ARG A 7 -12.58 -11.17 2.81
N LEU A 8 -11.84 -10.91 3.89
CA LEU A 8 -10.84 -11.85 4.40
C LEU A 8 -11.52 -13.01 5.13
N GLY A 9 -11.28 -14.23 4.65
CA GLY A 9 -11.76 -15.46 5.26
C GLY A 9 -10.76 -16.07 6.25
N TYR A 10 -11.20 -17.08 7.01
CA TYR A 10 -10.32 -17.83 7.90
C TYR A 10 -9.18 -18.51 7.14
N GLY A 11 -7.98 -18.49 7.71
CA GLY A 11 -6.77 -19.08 7.11
C GLY A 11 -6.27 -18.38 5.84
N SER A 12 -6.85 -17.21 5.49
CA SER A 12 -6.39 -16.43 4.34
C SER A 12 -5.31 -15.44 4.74
N THR A 13 -4.45 -15.09 3.78
CA THR A 13 -3.50 -13.98 3.89
C THR A 13 -3.69 -13.09 2.67
N ALA A 14 -3.67 -11.78 2.88
CA ALA A 14 -3.77 -10.83 1.79
C ALA A 14 -2.61 -9.83 1.84
N VAL A 15 -2.14 -9.43 0.66
CA VAL A 15 -1.10 -8.43 0.48
C VAL A 15 -1.66 -7.33 -0.41
N VAL A 16 -1.57 -6.09 0.05
CA VAL A 16 -1.98 -4.91 -0.71
C VAL A 16 -0.72 -4.10 -1.02
N THR A 17 -0.47 -3.87 -2.30
CA THR A 17 0.67 -3.08 -2.79
C THR A 17 0.19 -1.79 -3.43
N GLY A 18 0.94 -0.70 -3.27
CA GLY A 18 0.67 0.54 -3.97
C GLY A 18 1.72 1.61 -3.70
N ASP A 19 1.69 2.68 -4.50
CA ASP A 19 2.57 3.83 -4.38
C ASP A 19 1.81 5.00 -3.77
N LEU A 20 2.25 5.44 -2.57
CA LEU A 20 1.61 6.54 -1.84
C LEU A 20 1.75 7.91 -2.52
N THR A 21 2.66 8.04 -3.49
CA THR A 21 2.88 9.25 -4.28
C THR A 21 1.97 9.31 -5.51
N GLN A 22 1.44 8.17 -5.95
CA GLN A 22 0.52 8.08 -7.08
C GLN A 22 -0.92 8.12 -6.59
N THR A 23 -1.45 9.32 -6.42
CA THR A 23 -2.86 9.55 -6.09
C THR A 23 -3.49 10.40 -7.18
N ASP A 24 -4.41 9.80 -7.94
CA ASP A 24 -5.16 10.41 -9.04
C ASP A 24 -6.59 10.81 -8.62
N LEU A 25 -6.85 10.84 -7.31
CA LEU A 25 -8.15 11.15 -6.75
C LEU A 25 -8.50 12.64 -6.86
N PRO A 26 -9.80 13.00 -6.91
CA PRO A 26 -10.25 14.38 -6.85
C PRO A 26 -9.71 15.10 -5.61
N LYS A 27 -9.57 16.43 -5.69
CA LYS A 27 -9.16 17.26 -4.57
C LYS A 27 -10.05 16.98 -3.35
N HIS A 28 -9.41 16.86 -2.18
CA HIS A 28 -10.05 16.57 -0.89
C HIS A 28 -10.55 15.13 -0.69
N VAL A 29 -10.31 14.21 -1.63
CA VAL A 29 -10.54 12.78 -1.40
C VAL A 29 -9.29 12.16 -0.76
N LYS A 30 -9.45 11.54 0.41
CA LYS A 30 -8.35 10.84 1.09
C LYS A 30 -7.99 9.56 0.34
N SER A 31 -6.69 9.32 0.13
CA SER A 31 -6.19 8.06 -0.43
C SER A 31 -6.57 6.88 0.46
N GLY A 32 -7.11 5.82 -0.13
CA GLY A 32 -7.46 4.59 0.58
C GLY A 32 -6.25 3.88 1.19
N LEU A 33 -5.05 4.02 0.60
CA LEU A 33 -3.80 3.48 1.14
C LEU A 33 -3.32 4.25 2.37
N ARG A 34 -3.35 5.60 2.31
CA ARG A 34 -3.02 6.44 3.47
C ARG A 34 -4.00 6.20 4.62
N ASP A 35 -5.28 6.13 4.31
CA ASP A 35 -6.32 5.79 5.29
C ASP A 35 -6.13 4.42 5.93
N ALA A 36 -5.72 3.41 5.15
CA ALA A 36 -5.43 2.08 5.68
C ALA A 36 -4.28 2.09 6.70
N ILE A 37 -3.21 2.82 6.40
CA ILE A 37 -2.06 2.96 7.30
C ILE A 37 -2.49 3.61 8.61
N ASP A 38 -3.21 4.73 8.54
CA ASP A 38 -3.65 5.48 9.73
C ASP A 38 -4.56 4.63 10.63
N VAL A 39 -5.50 3.90 10.03
CA VAL A 39 -6.54 3.17 10.75
C VAL A 39 -6.05 1.81 11.27
N LEU A 40 -5.14 1.14 10.55
CA LEU A 40 -4.75 -0.24 10.87
C LEU A 40 -3.37 -0.37 11.52
N ARG A 41 -2.64 0.75 11.76
CA ARG A 41 -1.27 0.72 12.33
C ARG A 41 -1.13 0.02 13.68
N GLU A 42 -2.19 -0.07 14.47
CA GLU A 42 -2.17 -0.73 15.80
C GLU A 42 -2.95 -2.05 15.81
N VAL A 43 -3.37 -2.54 14.64
CA VAL A 43 -4.13 -3.79 14.53
C VAL A 43 -3.17 -4.97 14.55
N GLU A 44 -3.31 -5.83 15.55
CA GLU A 44 -2.55 -7.08 15.65
C GLU A 44 -2.74 -7.95 14.40
N GLY A 45 -1.66 -8.53 13.90
CA GLY A 45 -1.67 -9.36 12.69
C GLY A 45 -1.63 -8.59 11.37
N VAL A 46 -1.58 -7.24 11.40
CA VAL A 46 -1.34 -6.42 10.20
C VAL A 46 0.08 -5.85 10.26
N SER A 47 0.83 -6.04 9.17
CA SER A 47 2.19 -5.49 9.02
C SER A 47 2.26 -4.53 7.84
N PHE A 48 3.05 -3.46 8.00
CA PHE A 48 3.36 -2.51 6.93
C PHE A 48 4.82 -2.61 6.54
N THR A 49 5.09 -2.69 5.24
CA THR A 49 6.43 -2.63 4.67
C THR A 49 6.48 -1.47 3.69
N PHE A 50 7.40 -0.54 3.92
CA PHE A 50 7.61 0.62 3.06
C PHE A 50 8.93 0.43 2.30
N PHE A 51 8.84 0.50 0.97
CA PHE A 51 10.01 0.48 0.11
C PHE A 51 10.45 1.90 -0.22
N GLU A 52 11.75 2.09 -0.28
CA GLU A 52 12.40 3.33 -0.65
C GLU A 52 13.05 3.21 -2.04
N SER A 53 13.57 4.31 -2.58
CA SER A 53 14.24 4.31 -3.87
C SER A 53 15.42 3.34 -3.94
N ARG A 54 16.07 3.04 -2.80
CA ARG A 54 17.17 2.05 -2.73
C ARG A 54 16.72 0.60 -2.92
N ASP A 55 15.44 0.30 -2.69
CA ASP A 55 14.88 -1.04 -2.85
C ASP A 55 14.46 -1.31 -4.30
N VAL A 56 14.54 -0.29 -5.17
CA VAL A 56 14.14 -0.37 -6.57
C VAL A 56 15.29 -0.91 -7.41
N VAL A 57 15.21 -2.18 -7.78
CA VAL A 57 16.14 -2.80 -8.73
C VAL A 57 15.63 -2.58 -10.15
N ARG A 58 16.40 -1.83 -10.95
CA ARG A 58 16.12 -1.61 -12.38
C ARG A 58 17.24 -2.19 -13.22
N HIS A 59 16.87 -2.65 -14.41
CA HIS A 59 17.87 -2.99 -15.42
C HIS A 59 18.74 -1.75 -15.72
N PRO A 60 20.07 -1.87 -15.86
CA PRO A 60 20.96 -0.73 -16.07
C PRO A 60 20.56 0.19 -17.24
N LEU A 61 19.93 -0.37 -18.27
CA LEU A 61 19.39 0.40 -19.40
C LEU A 61 18.28 1.37 -18.98
N VAL A 62 17.36 0.95 -18.10
CA VAL A 62 16.25 1.79 -17.61
C VAL A 62 16.77 2.90 -16.72
N ALA A 63 17.90 2.70 -16.04
CA ALA A 63 18.53 3.75 -15.23
C ALA A 63 19.29 4.81 -16.06
N ARG A 64 19.56 4.53 -17.34
CA ARG A 64 20.28 5.42 -18.26
C ARG A 64 19.36 6.34 -19.07
N ILE A 65 18.05 6.12 -19.01
CA ILE A 65 17.01 6.96 -19.63
C ILE A 65 16.21 7.67 -18.55
#